data_AF-A0AAC9PR28-F1
#
_entry.id   AF-A0AAC9PR28-F1
#
_cell.length_a   1.000
_cell.length_b   1.000
_cell.length_c   1.000
_cell.angle_alpha   90.00
_cell.angle_beta   90.00
_cell.angle_gamma   90.00
#
_symmetry.space_group_name_H-M   'P 1'
#
loop_
_entity.id
_entity.type
_entity.pdbx_description
1 polymer ?
#
loop_
_entity_poly.entity_id
_entity_poly.type
_entity_poly.pdbx_seq_one_letter_code
_entity_poly.pdbx_strand_id
1 'polypeptide(L)' 'MARTKRVKDLTGIRARGSRYQVRVFTGYDPNIGKAIMVTRSAKTEDEAIKIRDRFLGARRGTTRDPTPGQRSISS' A
#
# COMPACT_ATOMS: atom_id res chain seq x y z
N MET A 1 27.62 12.21 -5.47
CA MET A 1 26.22 12.50 -5.10
C MET A 1 25.42 11.21 -5.11
N ALA A 2 25.23 10.56 -3.96
CA ALA A 2 24.40 9.37 -3.86
C ALA A 2 22.92 9.80 -3.85
N ARG A 3 22.27 9.69 -5.01
CA ARG A 3 20.83 9.93 -5.17
C ARG A 3 20.10 8.88 -4.33
N THR A 4 19.62 9.26 -3.14
CA THR A 4 18.79 8.42 -2.29
C THR A 4 17.54 8.06 -3.09
N LYS A 5 17.57 6.91 -3.78
CA LYS A 5 16.38 6.34 -4.41
C LYS A 5 15.40 6.15 -3.26
N ARG A 6 14.29 6.90 -3.26
CA ARG A 6 13.13 6.57 -2.44
C ARG A 6 12.78 5.13 -2.80
N VAL A 7 13.17 4.20 -1.94
CA VAL A 7 12.88 2.79 -2.13
C VAL A 7 11.37 2.69 -2.08
N LYS A 8 10.75 2.43 -3.24
CA LYS A 8 9.31 2.26 -3.31
C LYS A 8 8.96 1.10 -2.38
N ASP A 9 7.98 1.31 -1.52
CA ASP A 9 7.50 0.26 -0.64
C ASP A 9 6.83 -0.81 -1.52
N LEU A 10 7.49 -1.95 -1.69
CA LEU A 10 7.00 -3.10 -2.45
C LEU A 10 6.45 -4.20 -1.53
N THR A 11 6.07 -3.86 -0.30
CA THR A 11 5.47 -4.82 0.64
C THR A 11 4.27 -5.52 0.00
N GLY A 12 4.31 -6.85 -0.05
CA GLY A 12 3.27 -7.67 -0.68
C GLY A 12 3.32 -7.72 -2.21
N ILE A 13 4.27 -7.04 -2.86
CA ILE A 13 4.45 -7.03 -4.32
C ILE A 13 5.67 -7.88 -4.69
N ARG A 14 5.47 -8.86 -5.58
CA ARG A 14 6.52 -9.76 -6.07
C ARG A 14 6.70 -9.56 -7.57
N ALA A 15 7.92 -9.24 -7.99
CA ALA A 15 8.27 -9.26 -9.41
C ALA A 15 8.25 -10.72 -9.94
N ARG A 16 7.69 -10.89 -11.14
CA ARG A 16 7.57 -12.14 -11.88
C ARG A 16 7.92 -11.87 -13.35
N GLY A 17 9.22 -11.74 -13.60
CA GLY A 17 9.74 -11.41 -14.92
C GLY A 17 9.17 -10.08 -15.42
N SER A 18 8.26 -10.13 -16.39
CA SER A 18 7.62 -8.97 -17.02
C SER A 18 6.40 -8.41 -16.28
N ARG A 19 6.00 -9.00 -15.15
CA ARG A 19 4.79 -8.62 -14.42
C ARG A 19 5.04 -8.52 -12.92
N TYR A 20 4.17 -7.79 -12.23
CA TYR A 20 4.17 -7.66 -10.78
C TYR A 20 2.96 -8.39 -10.21
N GLN A 21 3.17 -9.27 -9.24
CA GLN A 21 2.13 -9.95 -8.51
C GLN A 21 1.93 -9.27 -7.16
N VAL A 22 0.75 -8.73 -6.93
CA VAL A 22 0.33 -8.08 -5.69
C VAL A 22 -0.44 -9.09 -4.85
N ARG A 23 -0.02 -9.31 -3.61
CA ARG A 23 -0.70 -10.13 -2.62
C ARG A 23 -1.08 -9.24 -1.44
N VAL A 24 -2.38 -9.01 -1.25
CA VAL A 24 -2.90 -8.21 -0.15
C VAL A 24 -3.73 -9.08 0.76
N PHE A 25 -3.43 -9.05 2.05
CA PHE A 25 -4.26 -9.67 3.06
C PHE A 25 -5.46 -8.75 3.35
N THR A 26 -6.67 -9.24 3.11
CA THR A 26 -7.90 -8.45 3.26
C THR A 26 -8.69 -8.80 4.52
N GLY A 27 -8.25 -9.78 5.30
CA GLY A 27 -8.90 -10.20 6.56
C GLY A 27 -9.12 -11.70 6.63
N TYR A 28 -9.95 -12.13 7.56
CA TYR A 28 -10.40 -13.51 7.69
C TYR A 28 -11.85 -13.61 7.21
N ASP A 29 -12.16 -14.70 6.52
CA ASP A 29 -13.54 -15.06 6.19
C ASP A 29 -14.27 -15.41 7.50
N PRO A 30 -15.36 -14.69 7.87
CA PRO A 30 -16.06 -14.92 9.12
C PRO A 30 -16.82 -16.25 9.15
N ASN A 31 -17.10 -16.86 7.99
CA ASN A 31 -17.84 -18.11 7.90
C ASN A 31 -16.91 -19.33 7.93
N ILE A 32 -15.67 -19.18 7.46
CA ILE A 32 -14.74 -20.30 7.24
C ILE A 32 -13.47 -20.18 8.11
N GLY A 33 -13.25 -19.02 8.75
CA GLY A 33 -12.05 -18.75 9.55
C GLY A 33 -10.75 -18.71 8.75
N LYS A 34 -10.82 -18.67 7.41
CA LYS A 34 -9.66 -18.70 6.53
C LYS A 34 -9.18 -17.29 6.21
N ALA A 35 -7.87 -17.12 6.16
CA ALA A 35 -7.24 -15.89 5.71
C ALA A 35 -7.62 -15.60 4.24
N ILE A 36 -8.27 -14.48 3.98
CA ILE A 36 -8.58 -14.01 2.64
C ILE A 36 -7.36 -13.21 2.14
N MET A 37 -6.69 -13.78 1.15
CA MET A 37 -5.64 -13.11 0.40
C MET A 37 -6.14 -12.77 -1.00
N VAL A 38 -6.15 -11.49 -1.33
CA VAL A 38 -6.40 -11.03 -2.70
C VAL A 38 -5.08 -11.04 -3.45
N THR A 39 -5.06 -11.80 -4.55
CA THR A 39 -3.93 -11.83 -5.48
C THR A 39 -4.32 -11.15 -6.78
N ARG A 40 -3.54 -10.16 -7.21
CA ARG A 40 -3.72 -9.46 -8.49
C ARG A 40 -2.40 -9.33 -9.22
N SER A 41 -2.46 -9.22 -10.54
CA SER A 41 -1.32 -8.95 -11.39
C SER A 41 -1.36 -7.51 -11.91
N ALA A 42 -0.19 -6.91 -12.06
CA ALA A 42 0.02 -5.59 -12.64
C ALA A 42 1.13 -5.69 -13.70
N LYS A 43 1.05 -4.83 -14.72
CA LYS A 43 2.05 -4.78 -15.79
C LYS A 43 3.23 -3.89 -15.41
N THR A 44 2.99 -2.90 -14.54
CA THR A 44 4.00 -1.97 -14.06
C THR A 44 4.09 -1.96 -12.53
N GLU A 45 5.23 -1.50 -12.02
CA GLU A 45 5.47 -1.36 -10.59
C GLU A 45 4.50 -0.34 -9.96
N ASP A 46 4.27 0.79 -10.63
CA ASP A 46 3.34 1.82 -10.17
C ASP A 46 1.87 1.34 -10.17
N GLU A 47 1.45 0.51 -11.13
CA GLU A 47 0.15 -0.16 -11.06
C GLU A 47 0.05 -1.11 -9.88
N ALA A 48 1.11 -1.88 -9.60
CA ALA A 48 1.14 -2.83 -8.50
C ALA A 48 0.94 -2.12 -7.15
N ILE A 49 1.60 -0.98 -6.98
CA ILE A 49 1.46 -0.11 -5.80
C ILE A 49 0.04 0.46 -5.72
N LYS A 50 -0.52 0.99 -6.81
CA LYS A 50 -1.91 1.49 -6.84
C LYS A 50 -2.93 0.40 -6.48
N ILE A 51 -2.74 -0.82 -6.97
CA ILE A 51 -3.62 -1.95 -6.66
C ILE A 51 -3.54 -2.26 -5.17
N ARG A 52 -2.33 -2.39 -4.62
CA ARG A 52 -2.12 -2.61 -3.18
C ARG A 52 -2.78 -1.51 -2.36
N ASP A 53 -2.50 -0.26 -2.70
CA ASP A 53 -2.99 0.90 -1.97
C ASP A 53 -4.50 1.06 -2.09
N ARG A 54 -5.14 0.60 -3.17
CA ARG A 54 -6.61 0.53 -3.25
C ARG A 54 -7.17 -0.50 -2.27
N PHE A 55 -6.55 -1.67 -2.16
CA PHE A 55 -7.01 -2.72 -1.24
C PHE A 55 -6.70 -2.42 0.24
N LEU A 56 -5.57 -1.77 0.54
CA LEU A 56 -5.23 -1.29 1.89
C LEU A 56 -5.95 0.03 2.22
N GLY A 57 -6.14 0.90 1.22
CA GLY A 57 -6.79 2.21 1.32
C GLY A 57 -8.30 2.13 1.48
N ALA A 58 -8.94 1.05 1.02
CA ALA A 58 -10.31 0.72 1.42
C ALA A 58 -10.45 0.55 2.95
N ARG A 59 -9.34 0.29 3.68
CA ARG A 59 -9.28 0.35 5.15
C ARG A 59 -8.77 1.70 5.70
N ARG A 60 -8.18 2.56 4.86
CA ARG A 60 -7.84 3.96 5.19
C ARG A 60 -8.92 4.92 4.69
N GLY A 61 -10.18 4.64 5.02
CA GLY A 61 -11.24 5.65 5.03
C GLY A 61 -11.07 6.72 6.13
N THR A 62 -9.92 6.78 6.80
CA THR A 62 -9.61 7.73 7.88
C THR A 62 -8.12 8.07 7.93
N THR A 63 -7.50 8.46 6.82
CA THR A 63 -6.42 9.46 6.95
C THR A 63 -7.14 10.80 7.13
N ARG A 64 -7.54 11.07 8.38
CA ARG A 64 -7.73 12.46 8.81
C ARG A 64 -6.47 13.21 8.37
N ASP A 65 -6.68 14.37 7.76
CA ASP A 65 -5.68 15.41 7.56
C ASP A 65 -4.56 15.33 8.60
N PRO A 66 -3.29 15.47 8.21
CA PRO A 66 -2.31 15.88 9.19
C PRO A 66 -2.79 17.23 9.73
N THR A 67 -3.31 17.24 10.96
CA THR A 67 -3.48 18.44 11.76
C THR A 67 -2.22 19.29 11.53
N PRO A 68 -2.32 20.54 11.03
CA PRO A 68 -1.17 21.42 11.02
C PRO A 68 -0.87 21.78 12.48
N GLY A 69 -0.15 20.89 13.15
CA GLY A 69 0.44 21.14 14.44
C GLY A 69 1.56 22.16 14.26
N GLN A 70 1.39 23.30 14.91
CA GLN A 70 2.45 24.21 15.36
C GLN A 70 3.30 24.88 14.27
N ARG A 71 3.00 26.17 14.06
CA ARG A 71 4.05 27.18 13.95
C ARG A 71 3.98 28.07 15.18
N SER A 72 4.92 27.87 16.08
CA SER A 72 5.29 28.79 17.16
C SER A 72 5.81 30.09 16.55
N ILE A 73 5.28 31.26 16.97
CA ILE A 73 6.04 32.51 17.08
C ILE A 73 5.21 33.55 17.86
N SER A 74 5.64 33.78 19.10
CA SER A 74 5.89 35.06 19.78
C SER A 74 5.15 36.32 19.27
N SER A 75 4.37 36.96 20.15
CA SER A 75 4.56 38.35 20.65
C SER A 75 3.45 38.71 21.63
#